data_AF-A0AAW0AFF4-F1
#
_entry.id   AF-A0AAW0AFF4-F1
#
_cell.length_a   1.000
_cell.length_b   1.000
_cell.length_c   1.000
_cell.angle_alpha   90.00
_cell.angle_beta   90.00
_cell.angle_gamma   90.00
#
_symmetry.space_group_name_H-M   'P 1'
#
loop_
_entity.id
_entity.type
_entity.pdbx_description
1 polymer ?
#
loop_
_entity_poly.entity_id
_entity_poly.type
_entity_poly.pdbx_seq_one_letter_code
_entity_poly.pdbx_strand_id
1 'polypeptide(L)'
;MIAWCKKYIKWLQTAPSAKQAASAKNNHGTFYVNQMMALKLIVNDKAGATKLGREYFGGTFKGQMKSNGDQPMEASRSHPYHYRNFNIAGMITNARLLKYADPTSDVWNTTSNGATIKTAVDFLMTTKPSASKESNVTAEIYPNVAAIMSIYGDPQKRYLNFLKNSGFPYTTEASYLWDQPAVNAGAKNAANNGAGAASPTLSSVATSSPTSVAVEIRPGRAMGCMMLIVVFVAMSGLC
;
A
#
# COMPACT_ATOMS: atom_id res chain seq x y z
N MET A 1 18.71 16.33 -6.24
CA MET A 1 17.48 15.50 -6.29
C MET A 1 16.29 16.24 -6.92
N ILE A 2 15.81 17.37 -6.36
CA ILE A 2 14.62 18.11 -6.83
C ILE A 2 14.61 18.43 -8.35
N ALA A 3 15.73 18.92 -8.89
CA ALA A 3 15.83 19.27 -10.31
C ALA A 3 15.62 18.04 -11.23
N TRP A 4 16.12 16.87 -10.83
CA TRP A 4 15.91 15.62 -11.56
C TRP A 4 14.43 15.21 -11.51
N CYS A 5 13.80 15.27 -10.33
CA CYS A 5 12.37 14.96 -10.19
C CYS A 5 11.50 15.86 -11.07
N LYS A 6 11.81 17.17 -11.16
CA LYS A 6 11.09 18.09 -12.06
C LYS A 6 11.25 17.71 -13.54
N LYS A 7 12.45 17.32 -13.98
CA LYS A 7 12.68 16.82 -15.35
C LYS A 7 11.91 15.54 -15.60
N TYR A 8 11.87 14.63 -14.63
CA TYR A 8 11.17 13.35 -14.77
C TYR A 8 9.64 13.51 -14.76
N ILE A 9 9.09 14.40 -13.93
CA ILE A 9 7.67 14.80 -13.99
C ILE A 9 7.32 15.30 -15.40
N LYS A 10 8.15 16.19 -15.98
CA LYS A 10 7.93 16.69 -17.34
C LYS A 10 7.90 15.54 -18.35
N TRP A 11 8.85 14.61 -18.26
CA TRP A 11 8.86 13.42 -19.13
C TRP A 11 7.59 12.58 -18.96
N LEU A 12 7.15 12.30 -17.73
CA LEU A 12 5.92 11.55 -17.45
C LEU A 12 4.64 12.22 -17.98
N GLN A 13 4.66 13.54 -18.15
CA GLN A 13 3.53 14.31 -18.70
C GLN A 13 3.53 14.35 -20.23
N THR A 14 4.70 14.24 -20.87
CA THR A 14 4.83 14.47 -22.31
C THR A 14 5.14 13.22 -23.14
N ALA A 15 5.86 12.26 -22.58
CA ALA A 15 6.31 11.08 -23.31
C ALA A 15 5.11 10.20 -23.75
N PRO A 16 5.06 9.70 -25.00
CA PRO A 16 3.95 8.90 -25.49
C PRO A 16 3.66 7.65 -24.64
N SER A 17 4.69 6.90 -24.25
CA SER A 17 4.55 5.72 -23.39
C SER A 17 4.01 6.06 -21.99
N ALA A 18 4.43 7.20 -21.43
CA ALA A 18 3.92 7.67 -20.15
C ALA A 18 2.45 8.08 -20.24
N LYS A 19 2.03 8.71 -21.35
CA LYS A 19 0.62 9.02 -21.60
C LYS A 19 -0.23 7.76 -21.75
N GLN A 20 0.29 6.72 -22.40
CA GLN A 20 -0.38 5.42 -22.47
C GLN A 20 -0.57 4.82 -21.08
N ALA A 21 0.48 4.79 -20.26
CA ALA A 21 0.39 4.34 -18.87
C ALA A 21 -0.61 5.16 -18.04
N ALA A 22 -0.63 6.49 -18.20
CA ALA A 22 -1.58 7.38 -17.53
C ALA A 22 -3.04 7.08 -17.90
N SER A 23 -3.29 6.67 -19.15
CA SER A 23 -4.62 6.33 -19.67
C SER A 23 -5.05 4.88 -19.40
N ALA A 24 -4.15 4.04 -18.89
CA ALA A 24 -4.42 2.63 -18.67
C ALA A 24 -5.46 2.44 -17.56
N LYS A 25 -6.40 1.53 -17.79
CA LYS A 25 -7.51 1.26 -16.85
C LYS A 25 -7.11 0.25 -15.76
N ASN A 26 -6.08 -0.56 -16.00
CA ASN A 26 -5.57 -1.59 -15.11
C ASN A 26 -4.49 -1.03 -14.15
N ASN A 27 -3.71 -1.91 -13.54
CA ASN A 27 -2.64 -1.56 -12.61
C ASN A 27 -1.61 -0.53 -13.15
N HIS A 28 -1.40 -0.44 -14.46
CA HIS A 28 -0.49 0.57 -15.03
C HIS A 28 -0.96 2.00 -14.73
N GLY A 29 -2.26 2.26 -14.81
CA GLY A 29 -2.83 3.58 -14.47
C GLY A 29 -2.72 3.87 -12.98
N THR A 30 -2.91 2.85 -12.14
CA THR A 30 -2.67 2.95 -10.70
C THR A 30 -1.24 3.38 -10.41
N PHE A 31 -0.25 2.66 -10.93
CA PHE A 31 1.18 2.93 -10.65
C PHE A 31 1.70 4.22 -11.31
N TYR A 32 1.13 4.66 -12.43
CA TYR A 32 1.42 6.00 -12.96
C TYR A 32 1.11 7.08 -11.92
N VAL A 33 -0.07 6.98 -11.29
CA VAL A 33 -0.51 7.92 -10.25
C VAL A 33 0.40 7.85 -9.03
N ASN A 34 0.78 6.64 -8.58
CA ASN A 34 1.72 6.47 -7.47
C ASN A 34 3.00 7.27 -7.69
N GLN A 35 3.64 7.05 -8.85
CA GLN A 35 4.92 7.64 -9.17
C GLN A 35 4.80 9.16 -9.31
N MET A 36 3.79 9.64 -10.03
CA MET A 36 3.59 11.07 -10.24
C MET A 36 3.25 11.80 -8.93
N MET A 37 2.39 11.24 -8.07
CA MET A 37 2.07 11.83 -6.76
C MET A 37 3.31 11.91 -5.87
N ALA A 38 4.09 10.82 -5.78
CA ALA A 38 5.31 10.81 -4.97
C ALA A 38 6.32 11.87 -5.45
N LEU A 39 6.54 11.96 -6.76
CA LEU A 39 7.43 12.98 -7.34
C LEU A 39 6.94 14.40 -7.08
N LYS A 40 5.64 14.64 -7.20
CA LYS A 40 5.02 15.94 -6.90
C LYS A 40 5.24 16.33 -5.44
N LEU A 41 5.05 15.40 -4.50
CA LEU A 41 5.34 15.64 -3.08
C LEU A 41 6.82 15.93 -2.83
N ILE A 42 7.75 15.21 -3.47
CA ILE A 42 9.19 15.47 -3.37
C ILE A 42 9.54 16.89 -3.80
N VAL A 43 8.91 17.40 -4.86
CA VAL A 43 9.15 18.77 -5.37
C VAL A 43 8.27 19.83 -4.69
N ASN A 44 7.61 19.48 -3.57
CA ASN A 44 6.72 20.33 -2.79
C ASN A 44 5.46 20.81 -3.54
N ASP A 45 5.03 20.09 -4.58
CA ASP A 45 3.76 20.29 -5.30
C ASP A 45 2.63 19.49 -4.63
N LYS A 46 2.29 19.85 -3.39
CA LYS A 46 1.23 19.18 -2.61
C LYS A 46 -0.16 19.34 -3.22
N ALA A 47 -0.44 20.51 -3.82
CA ALA A 47 -1.70 20.78 -4.50
C ALA A 47 -1.88 19.91 -5.75
N GLY A 48 -0.83 19.79 -6.58
CA GLY A 48 -0.85 18.91 -7.75
C GLY A 48 -0.96 17.44 -7.38
N ALA A 49 -0.30 17.00 -6.30
CA ALA A 49 -0.45 15.63 -5.81
C ALA A 49 -1.89 15.36 -5.34
N THR A 50 -2.49 16.30 -4.60
CA THR A 50 -3.89 16.20 -4.14
C THR A 50 -4.86 16.12 -5.31
N LYS A 51 -4.72 17.01 -6.31
CA LYS A 51 -5.55 17.02 -7.51
C LYS A 51 -5.48 15.67 -8.24
N LEU A 52 -4.27 15.18 -8.49
CA LEU A 52 -4.06 13.92 -9.19
C LEU A 52 -4.65 12.72 -8.44
N GLY A 53 -4.47 12.67 -7.11
CA GLY A 53 -5.07 11.62 -6.29
C GLY A 53 -6.60 11.62 -6.38
N ARG A 54 -7.23 12.80 -6.29
CA ARG A 54 -8.68 12.96 -6.43
C ARG A 54 -9.18 12.54 -7.82
N GLU A 55 -8.44 12.87 -8.88
CA GLU A 55 -8.74 12.45 -10.25
C GLU A 55 -8.68 10.93 -10.40
N TYR A 56 -7.67 10.27 -9.84
CA TYR A 56 -7.56 8.81 -9.85
C TYR A 56 -8.74 8.14 -9.14
N PHE A 57 -9.03 8.56 -7.89
CA PHE A 57 -10.10 7.99 -7.07
C PHE A 57 -11.51 8.33 -7.59
N GLY A 58 -11.67 9.45 -8.30
CA GLY A 58 -12.90 9.83 -9.00
C GLY A 58 -13.04 9.24 -10.42
N GLY A 59 -11.94 8.75 -11.01
CA GLY A 59 -11.87 8.25 -12.38
C GLY A 59 -11.44 6.80 -12.45
N THR A 60 -10.18 6.54 -12.82
CA THR A 60 -9.64 5.18 -13.08
C THR A 60 -10.01 4.16 -12.00
N PHE A 61 -9.88 4.52 -10.73
CA PHE A 61 -10.23 3.65 -9.60
C PHE A 61 -11.66 3.13 -9.67
N LYS A 62 -12.63 3.95 -10.10
CA LYS A 62 -14.06 3.60 -10.18
C LYS A 62 -14.37 2.45 -11.13
N GLY A 63 -13.49 2.16 -12.09
CA GLY A 63 -13.62 1.07 -13.05
C GLY A 63 -12.76 -0.16 -12.75
N GLN A 64 -11.98 -0.17 -11.67
CA GLN A 64 -10.99 -1.22 -11.41
C GLN A 64 -11.54 -2.43 -10.65
N MET A 65 -12.67 -2.30 -9.95
CA MET A 65 -13.22 -3.38 -9.13
C MET A 65 -14.69 -3.65 -9.44
N LYS A 66 -15.09 -4.91 -9.29
CA LYS A 66 -16.49 -5.32 -9.14
C LYS A 66 -16.94 -5.10 -7.70
N SER A 67 -18.25 -5.18 -7.45
CA SER A 67 -18.85 -5.02 -6.12
C SER A 67 -18.33 -6.01 -5.05
N ASN A 68 -17.84 -7.17 -5.46
CA ASN A 68 -17.24 -8.17 -4.58
C ASN A 68 -15.74 -7.95 -4.31
N GLY A 69 -15.11 -6.92 -4.89
CA GLY A 69 -13.68 -6.63 -4.74
C GLY A 69 -12.77 -7.32 -5.78
N ASP A 70 -13.30 -8.17 -6.65
CA ASP A 70 -12.52 -8.73 -7.76
C ASP A 70 -12.12 -7.64 -8.76
N GLN A 71 -10.94 -7.79 -9.37
CA GLN A 71 -10.36 -6.81 -10.29
C GLN A 71 -10.28 -7.41 -11.69
N PRO A 72 -11.24 -7.13 -12.59
CA PRO A 72 -11.42 -7.93 -13.80
C PRO A 72 -10.24 -7.89 -14.79
N MET A 73 -9.60 -6.73 -14.92
CA MET A 73 -8.43 -6.57 -15.81
C MET A 73 -7.16 -7.24 -15.27
N GLU A 74 -7.09 -7.46 -13.96
CA GLU A 74 -5.98 -8.19 -13.33
C GLU A 74 -6.28 -9.70 -13.32
N ALA A 75 -7.55 -10.06 -13.14
CA ALA A 75 -8.04 -11.42 -13.21
C ALA A 75 -7.81 -12.09 -14.57
N SER A 76 -7.76 -11.30 -15.66
CA SER A 76 -7.53 -11.80 -17.03
C SER A 76 -6.06 -11.95 -17.39
N ARG A 77 -5.13 -11.73 -16.46
CA ARG A 77 -3.69 -11.83 -16.70
C ARG A 77 -3.19 -13.27 -16.51
N SER A 78 -1.96 -13.53 -16.94
CA SER A 78 -1.29 -14.83 -16.78
C SER A 78 -1.04 -15.21 -15.31
N HIS A 79 -0.89 -14.22 -14.43
CA HIS A 79 -0.65 -14.38 -12.99
C HIS A 79 -1.69 -13.57 -12.20
N PRO A 80 -2.97 -13.98 -12.21
CA PRO A 80 -4.07 -13.14 -11.75
C PRO A 80 -4.05 -12.90 -10.23
N TYR A 81 -3.47 -13.79 -9.42
CA TYR A 81 -3.29 -13.53 -8.00
C TYR A 81 -2.26 -12.41 -7.80
N HIS A 82 -1.09 -12.54 -8.42
CA HIS A 82 -0.04 -11.51 -8.39
C HIS A 82 -0.56 -10.14 -8.85
N TYR A 83 -1.20 -10.04 -10.02
CA TYR A 83 -1.65 -8.74 -10.54
C TYR A 83 -2.75 -8.10 -9.70
N ARG A 84 -3.66 -8.88 -9.12
CA ARG A 84 -4.66 -8.36 -8.15
C ARG A 84 -3.94 -7.79 -6.93
N ASN A 85 -2.97 -8.52 -6.39
CA ASN A 85 -2.21 -8.09 -5.22
C ASN A 85 -1.38 -6.83 -5.51
N PHE A 86 -0.72 -6.80 -6.67
CA PHE A 86 0.12 -5.71 -7.12
C PHE A 86 -0.67 -4.42 -7.29
N ASN A 87 -1.85 -4.50 -7.90
CA ASN A 87 -2.73 -3.34 -8.04
C ASN A 87 -3.28 -2.85 -6.69
N ILE A 88 -3.60 -3.75 -5.75
CA ILE A 88 -4.01 -3.38 -4.38
C ILE A 88 -2.89 -2.58 -3.69
N ALA A 89 -1.64 -3.03 -3.78
CA ALA A 89 -0.50 -2.28 -3.22
C ALA A 89 -0.40 -0.88 -3.83
N GLY A 90 -0.66 -0.77 -5.13
CA GLY A 90 -0.79 0.50 -5.85
C GLY A 90 -1.87 1.40 -5.26
N MET A 91 -3.10 0.88 -5.11
CA MET A 91 -4.25 1.60 -4.54
C MET A 91 -4.01 2.09 -3.11
N ILE A 92 -3.47 1.23 -2.24
CA ILE A 92 -3.13 1.56 -0.85
C ILE A 92 -2.11 2.70 -0.82
N THR A 93 -1.10 2.65 -1.68
CA THR A 93 -0.08 3.69 -1.77
C THR A 93 -0.68 5.02 -2.22
N ASN A 94 -1.54 5.03 -3.25
CA ASN A 94 -2.23 6.24 -3.69
C ASN A 94 -3.12 6.83 -2.59
N ALA A 95 -3.84 5.99 -1.84
CA ALA A 95 -4.66 6.44 -0.72
C ALA A 95 -3.81 7.09 0.38
N ARG A 96 -2.65 6.50 0.71
CA ARG A 96 -1.70 7.08 1.68
C ARG A 96 -1.10 8.40 1.20
N LEU A 97 -0.66 8.47 -0.05
CA LEU A 97 -0.13 9.70 -0.63
C LEU A 97 -1.19 10.80 -0.66
N LEU A 98 -2.45 10.47 -0.98
CA LEU A 98 -3.54 11.43 -0.94
C LEU A 98 -3.86 11.87 0.50
N LYS A 99 -3.87 10.95 1.47
CA LYS A 99 -4.09 11.30 2.89
C LYS A 99 -2.95 12.16 3.45
N TYR A 100 -1.72 11.96 3.00
CA TYR A 100 -0.59 12.82 3.34
C TYR A 100 -0.71 14.21 2.69
N ALA A 101 -1.06 14.25 1.40
CA ALA A 101 -1.26 15.48 0.65
C ALA A 101 -2.50 16.27 1.13
N ASP A 102 -3.50 15.58 1.65
CA ASP A 102 -4.73 16.13 2.20
C ASP A 102 -5.20 15.29 3.40
N PRO A 103 -4.83 15.71 4.63
CA PRO A 103 -5.22 15.02 5.86
C PRO A 103 -6.73 14.92 6.07
N THR A 104 -7.54 15.76 5.41
CA THR A 104 -9.01 15.74 5.54
C THR A 104 -9.68 14.75 4.60
N SER A 105 -8.96 14.26 3.58
CA SER A 105 -9.49 13.33 2.59
C SER A 105 -10.04 12.04 3.20
N ASP A 106 -11.25 11.65 2.81
CA ASP A 106 -11.88 10.38 3.19
C ASP A 106 -11.64 9.26 2.16
N VAL A 107 -10.48 9.29 1.51
CA VAL A 107 -10.12 8.42 0.38
C VAL A 107 -10.36 6.92 0.65
N TRP A 108 -10.16 6.47 1.88
CA TRP A 108 -10.35 5.06 2.25
C TRP A 108 -11.80 4.57 2.08
N ASN A 109 -12.79 5.47 2.22
CA ASN A 109 -14.19 5.14 1.97
C ASN A 109 -14.62 5.28 0.50
N THR A 110 -13.69 5.59 -0.41
CA THR A 110 -14.00 5.68 -1.85
C THR A 110 -14.34 4.29 -2.40
N THR A 111 -15.47 4.20 -3.10
CA THR A 111 -15.93 2.95 -3.70
C THR A 111 -15.70 2.88 -5.20
N SER A 112 -15.49 1.67 -5.71
CA SER A 112 -15.46 1.27 -7.12
C SER A 112 -16.54 0.20 -7.29
N ASN A 113 -17.63 0.52 -7.97
CA ASN A 113 -18.83 -0.33 -8.06
C ASN A 113 -19.32 -0.86 -6.68
N GLY A 114 -19.26 -0.04 -5.64
CA GLY A 114 -19.65 -0.40 -4.27
C GLY A 114 -18.57 -1.11 -3.44
N ALA A 115 -17.47 -1.55 -4.05
CA ALA A 115 -16.32 -2.13 -3.35
C ALA A 115 -15.29 -1.08 -2.94
N THR A 116 -14.67 -1.24 -1.77
CA THR A 116 -13.53 -0.41 -1.34
C THR A 116 -12.21 -1.17 -1.52
N ILE A 117 -11.08 -0.51 -1.25
CA ILE A 117 -9.76 -1.18 -1.20
C ILE A 117 -9.78 -2.35 -0.19
N LYS A 118 -10.49 -2.17 0.94
CA LYS A 118 -10.69 -3.23 1.93
C LYS A 118 -11.41 -4.43 1.31
N THR A 119 -12.48 -4.20 0.53
CA THR A 119 -13.20 -5.27 -0.17
C THR A 119 -12.29 -6.06 -1.11
N ALA A 120 -11.35 -5.41 -1.81
CA ALA A 120 -10.39 -6.11 -2.68
C ALA A 120 -9.38 -6.98 -1.90
N VAL A 121 -8.91 -6.50 -0.74
CA VAL A 121 -8.05 -7.31 0.14
C VAL A 121 -8.83 -8.49 0.71
N ASP A 122 -10.06 -8.27 1.17
CA ASP A 122 -10.94 -9.32 1.67
C ASP A 122 -11.19 -10.40 0.60
N PHE A 123 -11.44 -9.99 -0.65
CA PHE A 123 -11.58 -10.91 -1.79
C PHE A 123 -10.32 -11.74 -2.01
N LEU A 124 -9.16 -11.08 -2.06
CA LEU A 124 -7.89 -11.75 -2.36
C LEU A 124 -7.45 -12.71 -1.23
N MET A 125 -7.77 -12.41 0.04
CA MET A 125 -7.54 -13.33 1.16
C MET A 125 -8.30 -14.66 1.03
N THR A 126 -9.42 -14.67 0.31
CA THR A 126 -10.20 -15.90 0.05
C THR A 126 -9.77 -16.64 -1.22
N THR A 127 -8.96 -16.00 -2.06
CA THR A 127 -8.48 -16.58 -3.32
C THR A 127 -7.25 -17.44 -3.06
N LYS A 128 -7.19 -18.63 -3.66
CA LYS A 128 -6.04 -19.52 -3.57
C LYS A 128 -5.14 -19.34 -4.80
N PRO A 129 -3.85 -18.97 -4.67
CA PRO A 129 -2.92 -18.85 -5.80
C PRO A 129 -2.76 -20.15 -6.61
N SER A 130 -2.94 -21.31 -5.97
CA SER A 130 -2.91 -22.60 -6.64
C SER A 130 -3.99 -22.76 -7.71
N ALA A 131 -5.10 -22.02 -7.61
CA ALA A 131 -6.16 -22.02 -8.63
C ALA A 131 -5.67 -21.49 -9.99
N SER A 132 -4.65 -20.63 -9.98
CA SER A 132 -3.99 -20.09 -11.19
C SER A 132 -2.60 -20.69 -11.44
N LYS A 133 -2.25 -21.79 -10.76
CA LYS A 133 -0.92 -22.44 -10.82
C LYS A 133 0.23 -21.52 -10.39
N GLU A 134 -0.05 -20.48 -9.61
CA GLU A 134 0.95 -19.60 -9.03
C GLU A 134 1.45 -20.22 -7.71
N SER A 135 2.74 -20.57 -7.64
CA SER A 135 3.37 -21.10 -6.43
C SER A 135 4.13 -19.99 -5.69
N ASN A 136 4.20 -20.08 -4.36
CA ASN A 136 4.98 -19.18 -3.50
C ASN A 136 4.57 -17.68 -3.50
N VAL A 137 3.44 -17.30 -4.08
CA VAL A 137 2.99 -15.89 -4.13
C VAL A 137 2.04 -15.49 -2.99
N THR A 138 1.56 -16.43 -2.17
CA THR A 138 0.66 -16.10 -1.04
C THR A 138 1.28 -15.06 -0.10
N ALA A 139 2.61 -15.04 0.01
CA ALA A 139 3.30 -14.09 0.86
C ALA A 139 3.21 -12.62 0.40
N GLU A 140 2.89 -12.39 -0.87
CA GLU A 140 2.80 -11.04 -1.42
C GLU A 140 1.62 -10.25 -0.81
N ILE A 141 0.58 -10.91 -0.29
CA ILE A 141 -0.60 -10.24 0.26
C ILE A 141 -0.38 -9.71 1.68
N TYR A 142 0.58 -10.23 2.43
CA TYR A 142 0.72 -9.93 3.86
C TYR A 142 0.91 -8.44 4.17
N PRO A 143 1.73 -7.68 3.42
CA PRO A 143 1.81 -6.23 3.62
C PRO A 143 0.48 -5.52 3.38
N ASN A 144 -0.29 -5.93 2.37
CA ASN A 144 -1.58 -5.33 2.07
C ASN A 144 -2.62 -5.63 3.16
N VAL A 145 -2.60 -6.84 3.73
CA VAL A 145 -3.45 -7.20 4.88
C VAL A 145 -3.11 -6.37 6.11
N ALA A 146 -1.81 -6.22 6.43
CA ALA A 146 -1.36 -5.38 7.54
C ALA A 146 -1.75 -3.90 7.34
N ALA A 147 -1.59 -3.39 6.12
CA ALA A 147 -1.98 -2.04 5.74
C ALA A 147 -3.49 -1.80 5.91
N ILE A 148 -4.35 -2.74 5.51
CA ILE A 148 -5.81 -2.61 5.72
C ILE A 148 -6.16 -2.73 7.20
N MET A 149 -5.54 -3.66 7.94
CA MET A 149 -5.74 -3.78 9.38
C MET A 149 -5.41 -2.48 10.14
N SER A 150 -4.35 -1.76 9.75
CA SER A 150 -3.98 -0.50 10.42
C SER A 150 -4.91 0.67 10.11
N ILE A 151 -5.59 0.64 8.96
CA ILE A 151 -6.54 1.69 8.54
C ILE A 151 -7.94 1.44 9.09
N TYR A 152 -8.45 0.21 8.99
CA TYR A 152 -9.85 -0.13 9.30
C TYR A 152 -10.02 -0.83 10.66
N GLY A 153 -8.92 -1.19 11.32
CA GLY A 153 -8.95 -2.02 12.53
C GLY A 153 -9.25 -3.50 12.22
N ASP A 154 -9.31 -4.30 13.28
CA ASP A 154 -9.58 -5.74 13.18
C ASP A 154 -10.37 -6.29 14.39
N PRO A 155 -11.62 -5.86 14.61
CA PRO A 155 -12.39 -6.26 15.79
C PRO A 155 -12.66 -7.77 15.84
N GLN A 156 -12.83 -8.43 14.69
CA GLN A 156 -13.03 -9.88 14.61
C GLN A 156 -11.71 -10.67 14.52
N LYS A 157 -10.54 -10.01 14.62
CA LYS A 157 -9.20 -10.63 14.51
C LYS A 157 -8.98 -11.40 13.20
N ARG A 158 -9.70 -11.06 12.13
CA ARG A 158 -9.67 -11.79 10.85
C ARG A 158 -8.34 -11.60 10.13
N TYR A 159 -7.80 -10.38 10.15
CA TYR A 159 -6.54 -10.03 9.50
C TYR A 159 -5.37 -10.56 10.34
N LEU A 160 -5.43 -10.36 11.65
CA LEU A 160 -4.45 -10.86 12.59
C LEU A 160 -4.31 -12.39 12.52
N ASN A 161 -5.43 -13.11 12.52
CA ASN A 161 -5.41 -14.57 12.42
C ASN A 161 -4.88 -15.03 11.06
N PHE A 162 -5.25 -14.37 9.96
CA PHE A 162 -4.71 -14.67 8.63
C PHE A 162 -3.19 -14.52 8.60
N LEU A 163 -2.65 -13.42 9.15
CA LEU A 163 -1.21 -13.19 9.22
C LEU A 163 -0.50 -14.20 10.13
N LYS A 164 -1.07 -14.53 11.30
CA LYS A 164 -0.49 -15.54 12.21
C LYS A 164 -0.47 -16.94 11.60
N ASN A 165 -1.54 -17.34 10.95
CA ASN A 165 -1.70 -18.69 10.39
C ASN A 165 -0.87 -18.90 9.12
N SER A 166 -0.31 -17.84 8.55
CA SER A 166 0.51 -17.92 7.34
C SER A 166 1.90 -18.53 7.57
N GLY A 167 2.35 -18.62 8.83
CA GLY A 167 3.74 -19.00 9.17
C GLY A 167 4.79 -17.95 8.79
N PHE A 168 4.37 -16.81 8.23
CA PHE A 168 5.25 -15.69 7.92
C PHE A 168 5.51 -14.84 9.17
N PRO A 169 6.75 -14.42 9.45
CA PRO A 169 7.11 -13.70 10.65
C PRO A 169 6.70 -12.21 10.56
N TYR A 170 5.40 -11.95 10.29
CA TYR A 170 4.92 -10.63 9.93
C TYR A 170 5.28 -9.55 10.97
N THR A 171 5.35 -9.90 12.27
CA THR A 171 5.68 -8.95 13.35
C THR A 171 7.13 -8.43 13.32
N THR A 172 8.04 -9.09 12.60
CA THR A 172 9.44 -8.67 12.45
C THR A 172 9.74 -8.08 11.08
N GLU A 173 8.73 -8.02 10.21
CA GLU A 173 8.88 -7.55 8.83
C GLU A 173 8.74 -6.05 8.74
N ALA A 174 9.43 -5.43 7.78
CA ALA A 174 9.42 -3.98 7.64
C ALA A 174 8.01 -3.43 7.47
N SER A 175 7.13 -4.12 6.72
CA SER A 175 5.73 -3.72 6.54
C SER A 175 4.99 -3.56 7.87
N TYR A 176 5.24 -4.42 8.85
CA TYR A 176 4.64 -4.29 10.18
C TYR A 176 5.15 -3.06 10.94
N LEU A 177 6.41 -2.67 10.76
CA LEU A 177 6.94 -1.43 11.32
C LEU A 177 6.31 -0.17 10.70
N TRP A 178 6.02 -0.22 9.40
CA TRP A 178 5.40 0.91 8.69
C TRP A 178 3.87 0.95 8.85
N ASP A 179 3.26 -0.20 9.10
CA ASP A 179 1.81 -0.42 9.22
C ASP A 179 1.39 -0.74 10.66
N GLN A 180 2.18 -0.34 11.66
CA GLN A 180 2.04 -0.71 13.08
C GLN A 180 0.57 -0.84 13.48
N PRO A 181 0.12 -2.04 13.91
CA PRO A 181 -1.26 -2.22 14.33
C PRO A 181 -1.49 -1.37 15.58
N ALA A 182 -2.32 -0.33 15.42
CA ALA A 182 -3.18 0.15 16.48
C ALA A 182 -2.55 0.56 17.83
N VAL A 183 -1.53 1.43 17.84
CA VAL A 183 -1.50 2.45 18.91
C VAL A 183 -2.57 3.53 18.64
N ASN A 184 -2.97 3.73 17.37
CA ASN A 184 -3.92 4.77 16.97
C ASN A 184 -5.33 4.30 16.55
N ALA A 185 -5.59 2.99 16.43
CA ALA A 185 -6.96 2.52 16.19
C ALA A 185 -7.84 2.66 17.46
N GLY A 186 -7.22 2.77 18.65
CA GLY A 186 -7.89 3.19 19.88
C GLY A 186 -7.95 4.71 20.07
N ALA A 187 -7.02 5.47 19.50
CA ALA A 187 -6.94 6.93 19.70
C ALA A 187 -8.07 7.71 18.99
N LYS A 188 -8.62 7.18 17.88
CA LYS A 188 -9.79 7.80 17.21
C LYS A 188 -11.10 7.60 17.98
N ASN A 189 -11.20 6.59 18.83
CA ASN A 189 -12.36 6.36 19.69
C ASN A 189 -12.24 7.03 21.07
N ALA A 190 -11.01 7.38 21.50
CA ALA A 190 -10.77 8.04 22.79
C ALA A 190 -11.05 9.56 22.75
N ALA A 191 -11.01 10.20 21.58
CA ALA A 191 -11.28 11.64 21.46
C ALA A 191 -12.76 12.04 21.71
N ASN A 192 -13.66 11.06 21.80
CA ASN A 192 -15.09 11.29 22.06
C ASN A 192 -15.54 11.10 23.52
N ASN A 193 -14.65 10.67 24.42
CA ASN A 193 -14.96 10.52 25.84
C ASN A 193 -14.06 11.44 26.67
N GLY A 194 -14.58 12.60 27.04
CA GLY A 194 -13.93 13.49 27.99
C GLY A 194 -13.85 12.85 29.37
N ALA A 195 -12.63 12.68 29.90
CA ALA A 195 -12.34 12.58 31.32
C ALA A 195 -10.85 12.92 31.56
N GLY A 196 -10.59 13.74 32.58
CA GLY A 196 -9.35 14.48 32.79
C GLY A 196 -8.08 13.62 32.92
N ALA A 197 -7.00 14.11 32.33
CA ALA A 197 -5.67 13.53 32.42
C ALA A 197 -4.97 13.98 33.72
N ALA A 198 -4.58 13.01 34.55
CA ALA A 198 -3.50 13.17 35.52
C ALA A 198 -2.25 12.47 34.94
N SER A 199 -1.14 13.22 34.85
CA SER A 199 0.14 12.72 34.35
C SER A 199 0.85 11.84 35.38
N PRO A 200 1.44 10.69 34.99
CA PRO A 200 2.49 10.07 35.78
C PRO A 200 3.88 10.41 35.21
N THR A 201 4.76 10.79 36.14
CA THR A 201 6.19 11.04 36.00
C THR A 201 6.99 9.82 35.56
N LEU A 202 7.97 10.03 34.68
CA LEU A 202 8.99 9.05 34.28
C LEU A 202 10.09 8.94 35.35
N SER A 203 10.34 7.73 35.85
CA SER A 203 11.55 7.39 36.61
C SER A 203 12.48 6.52 35.79
N SER A 204 13.77 6.87 35.81
CA SER A 204 14.88 6.25 35.09
C SER A 204 15.23 4.84 35.60
N VAL A 205 15.51 3.90 34.69
CA VAL A 205 16.20 2.64 35.02
C VAL A 205 17.40 2.44 34.08
N ALA A 206 18.48 1.94 34.69
CA ALA A 206 19.87 1.96 34.26
C ALA A 206 20.24 0.97 33.14
N THR A 207 21.36 1.31 32.49
CA THR A 207 22.09 0.59 31.44
C THR A 207 22.81 -0.66 31.96
N SER A 208 22.71 -1.77 31.20
CA SER A 208 23.72 -2.84 31.20
C SER A 208 24.02 -3.32 29.77
N SER A 209 25.30 -3.58 29.53
CA SER A 209 25.95 -3.77 28.22
C SER A 209 25.50 -5.03 27.46
N PRO A 210 25.55 -5.05 26.10
CA PRO A 210 25.18 -6.21 25.31
C PRO A 210 26.35 -7.19 25.14
N THR A 211 26.10 -8.48 25.37
CA THR A 211 26.95 -9.59 24.90
C THR A 211 26.65 -9.90 23.43
N SER A 212 27.71 -10.05 22.65
CA SER A 212 27.68 -10.31 21.21
C SER A 212 27.13 -11.70 20.87
N VAL A 213 26.08 -11.76 20.04
CA VAL A 213 25.74 -12.96 19.27
C VAL A 213 25.87 -12.58 17.80
N ALA A 214 26.80 -13.23 17.11
CA ALA A 214 27.04 -13.03 15.69
C ALA A 214 25.83 -13.49 14.87
N VAL A 215 25.26 -12.58 14.08
CA VAL A 215 24.27 -12.91 13.04
C VAL A 215 25.02 -13.13 11.74
N GLU A 216 25.09 -14.39 11.32
CA GLU A 216 25.64 -14.80 10.04
C GLU A 216 24.73 -14.28 8.90
N ILE A 217 25.25 -13.34 8.10
CA ILE A 217 24.53 -12.75 6.97
C ILE A 217 24.58 -13.74 5.80
N ARG A 218 23.45 -14.41 5.52
CA ARG A 218 23.27 -15.15 4.27
C ARG A 218 23.00 -14.15 3.12
N PRO A 219 23.78 -14.18 2.02
CA PRO A 219 23.60 -13.28 0.90
C PRO A 219 22.40 -13.75 0.06
N GLY A 220 21.23 -13.21 0.33
CA GLY A 220 20.03 -13.56 -0.46
C GLY A 220 18.73 -12.81 -0.14
N ARG A 221 18.71 -11.89 0.83
CA ARG A 221 17.45 -11.26 1.32
C ARG A 221 17.50 -9.73 1.35
N ALA A 222 17.98 -9.12 0.26
CA ALA A 222 18.01 -7.66 0.10
C ALA A 222 17.22 -7.17 -1.13
N MET A 223 16.11 -7.84 -1.48
CA MET A 223 15.30 -7.46 -2.66
C MET A 223 13.87 -7.02 -2.32
N GLY A 224 13.59 -6.70 -1.04
CA GLY A 224 12.28 -6.21 -0.58
C GLY A 224 12.24 -4.74 -0.15
N CYS A 225 13.40 -4.10 0.07
CA CYS A 225 13.46 -2.77 0.70
C CYS A 225 13.69 -1.59 -0.27
N MET A 226 13.43 -1.76 -1.57
CA MET A 226 13.66 -0.68 -2.55
C MET A 226 12.54 -0.52 -3.60
N MET A 227 11.31 -0.95 -3.32
CA MET A 227 10.16 -0.66 -4.20
C MET A 227 9.58 0.74 -4.00
N LEU A 228 10.44 1.76 -3.99
CA LEU A 228 10.03 3.16 -4.19
C LEU A 228 10.88 3.89 -5.24
N ILE A 229 11.95 3.27 -5.74
CA ILE A 229 12.69 3.75 -6.91
C ILE A 229 13.15 2.51 -7.68
N VAL A 230 12.39 2.14 -8.72
CA VAL A 230 12.70 1.37 -9.94
C VAL A 230 11.45 0.54 -10.30
N VAL A 231 10.43 1.23 -10.83
CA VAL A 231 9.48 0.62 -11.76
C VAL A 231 9.97 1.04 -13.15
N PHE A 232 10.93 0.30 -13.72
CA PHE A 232 11.42 0.61 -15.07
C PHE A 232 11.82 -0.60 -15.94
N VAL A 233 11.61 -1.86 -15.51
CA VAL A 233 11.97 -3.02 -16.35
C VAL A 233 10.79 -3.94 -16.70
N ALA A 234 9.62 -3.79 -16.08
CA ALA A 234 8.45 -4.62 -16.41
C ALA A 234 7.48 -3.98 -17.44
N MET A 235 7.84 -2.86 -18.08
CA MET A 235 6.91 -2.07 -18.91
C MET A 235 7.05 -2.26 -20.43
N SER A 236 7.90 -3.18 -20.91
CA SER A 236 8.14 -3.37 -22.35
C SER A 236 7.90 -4.78 -22.88
N GLY A 237 7.55 -5.75 -22.02
CA GLY A 237 7.35 -7.14 -22.45
C GLY A 237 6.06 -7.69 -21.91
N LEU A 238 4.93 -7.34 -22.55
CA LEU A 238 3.62 -8.04 -22.56
C LEU A 238 2.54 -7.01 -22.98
N CYS A 239 2.65 -6.51 -24.22
CA CYS A 239 1.46 -6.24 -25.02
C CYS A 239 0.92 -7.57 -25.53
#